data_AF-A0A417Y5C0-F1
#
_entry.id   AF-A0A417Y5C0-F1
#
_cell.length_a   1.000
_cell.length_b   1.000
_cell.length_c   1.000
_cell.angle_alpha   90.00
_cell.angle_beta   90.00
_cell.angle_gamma   90.00
#
_symmetry.space_group_name_H-M   'P 1'
#
loop_
_entity.id
_entity.type
_entity.pdbx_description
1 polymer ?
#
loop_
_entity_poly.entity_id
_entity_poly.type
_entity_poly.pdbx_seq_one_letter_code
_entity_poly.pdbx_strand_id
1 'polypeptide(L)'
;MSRRRTCSIGLVVAALLVGIAPGAEAVRSGPPQARTGVVVSTQTALDPSVQLRRRGRWLVDQHGRVVIVHGFNLVWKRAPYAPPATAAGFTAADARWLKRYGFNGVRLGTLWAGITPEQAGVGDPGYRDRWQRVMDLLAGQGIWMQLDAHQDMWHETYGGEGVPDWAMIRPAPYNLLPPVTAPFPLGYWTPETSTVFDQFWANKHGLLDGWVGAWEVAARWWRAQPYLMGYDLINEPWMGLEWPTCLTSGCKASYVNELQPAYERATAAIRAIDRRNVVWWEPQQFSGGQKIPTFLEPMAGERKLGLSWHNYCPEVFLESQGLPFGDVEKCWEFSRDRNAHALEQSAHINAVPMMSEWGATDNVRAIEIDAAVADEHLMGWLHWAYKRWDDPTTADDAQGMFADDADLTTVKTEKLRRLVRTYAQAVAGVPKEMSFDADTGDFRLRYRPDPRVTAPTEIFVSPLHYPSGYRIRVTGGTAVRQPGRMVHVTPTPDGTDGPVIVTIAGP
;
A
#
# COMPACT_ATOMS: atom_id res chain seq x y z
N MET A 1 -63.19 -5.26 -5.56
CA MET A 1 -64.13 -6.15 -6.29
C MET A 1 -63.38 -7.44 -6.63
N SER A 2 -63.83 -8.64 -6.22
CA SER A 2 -64.63 -9.59 -7.04
C SER A 2 -63.90 -10.02 -8.34
N ARG A 3 -63.50 -11.28 -8.60
CA ARG A 3 -63.72 -12.63 -7.99
C ARG A 3 -62.46 -13.51 -8.21
N ARG A 4 -62.05 -14.44 -7.31
CA ARG A 4 -62.37 -15.91 -7.24
C ARG A 4 -62.20 -16.67 -8.59
N ARG A 5 -61.67 -17.90 -8.73
CA ARG A 5 -61.11 -19.02 -7.88
C ARG A 5 -60.55 -20.12 -8.89
N THR A 6 -59.91 -21.29 -8.64
CA THR A 6 -59.49 -22.17 -7.50
C THR A 6 -58.44 -23.23 -7.97
N CYS A 7 -57.69 -23.87 -7.04
CA CYS A 7 -57.34 -25.32 -6.86
C CYS A 7 -57.22 -26.35 -8.04
N SER A 8 -56.49 -27.49 -7.99
CA SER A 8 -55.54 -28.12 -7.01
C SER A 8 -55.01 -29.50 -7.51
N ILE A 9 -53.91 -30.04 -6.89
CA ILE A 9 -53.51 -31.49 -6.77
C ILE A 9 -53.08 -32.22 -8.08
N GLY A 10 -52.17 -33.22 -8.15
CA GLY A 10 -51.23 -33.90 -7.23
C GLY A 10 -50.52 -35.09 -7.95
N LEU A 11 -49.21 -35.39 -7.74
CA LEU A 11 -48.59 -36.32 -6.75
C LEU A 11 -48.41 -37.79 -7.29
N VAL A 12 -47.39 -38.56 -6.80
CA VAL A 12 -47.14 -40.04 -6.95
C VAL A 12 -46.35 -40.48 -8.23
N VAL A 13 -45.34 -41.39 -8.27
CA VAL A 13 -44.32 -41.93 -7.30
C VAL A 13 -43.23 -42.79 -8.03
N ALA A 14 -42.10 -43.10 -7.36
CA ALA A 14 -41.09 -44.15 -7.67
C ALA A 14 -40.14 -43.95 -8.90
N ALA A 15 -38.96 -44.60 -8.99
CA ALA A 15 -38.38 -45.66 -8.15
C ALA A 15 -36.87 -45.47 -7.82
N LEU A 16 -36.42 -46.06 -6.71
CA LEU A 16 -35.00 -46.35 -6.43
C LEU A 16 -34.65 -47.78 -6.90
N LEU A 17 -33.37 -48.02 -7.19
CA LEU A 17 -32.73 -49.32 -6.97
C LEU A 17 -31.39 -49.11 -6.26
N VAL A 18 -31.09 -49.97 -5.29
CA VAL A 18 -29.87 -49.95 -4.47
C VAL A 18 -29.10 -51.25 -4.70
N GLY A 19 -27.77 -51.16 -4.79
CA GLY A 19 -26.88 -52.31 -4.93
C GLY A 19 -25.72 -52.25 -3.94
N ILE A 20 -25.69 -53.21 -3.01
CA ILE A 20 -24.60 -53.58 -2.08
C ILE A 20 -24.66 -55.13 -2.04
N ALA A 21 -23.61 -55.93 -1.86
CA ALA A 21 -22.25 -55.63 -1.38
C ALA A 21 -21.15 -56.43 -2.16
N PRO A 22 -20.20 -57.19 -1.56
CA PRO A 22 -18.78 -56.94 -1.83
C PRO A 22 -18.05 -58.08 -2.57
N GLY A 23 -16.85 -57.77 -3.07
CA GLY A 23 -15.88 -58.76 -3.56
C GLY A 23 -14.45 -58.26 -3.33
N ALA A 24 -13.66 -59.00 -2.57
CA ALA A 24 -12.25 -58.70 -2.33
C ALA A 24 -11.41 -59.87 -2.85
N GLU A 25 -10.56 -59.62 -3.85
CA GLU A 25 -9.53 -60.55 -4.30
C GLU A 25 -8.16 -59.86 -4.28
N ALA A 26 -7.15 -60.59 -3.81
CA ALA A 26 -5.81 -60.05 -3.61
C ALA A 26 -4.88 -60.38 -4.79
N VAL A 27 -4.34 -59.35 -5.46
CA VAL A 27 -3.35 -59.53 -6.53
C VAL A 27 -1.97 -59.00 -6.09
N ARG A 28 -1.17 -59.96 -5.65
CA ARG A 28 0.31 -60.06 -5.62
C ARG A 28 1.11 -58.78 -5.88
N SER A 29 1.98 -58.43 -4.92
CA SER A 29 3.04 -57.44 -5.07
C SER A 29 4.10 -57.85 -6.12
N GLY A 30 4.35 -56.97 -7.08
CA GLY A 30 5.57 -56.97 -7.90
C GLY A 30 6.63 -56.02 -7.32
N PRO A 31 7.91 -56.16 -7.70
CA PRO A 31 8.98 -55.28 -7.23
C PRO A 31 8.81 -53.84 -7.77
N PRO A 32 9.25 -52.81 -7.03
CA PRO A 32 9.06 -51.42 -7.42
C PRO A 32 9.93 -51.05 -8.63
N GLN A 33 9.29 -50.81 -9.79
CA GLN A 33 9.95 -50.11 -10.89
C GLN A 33 10.20 -48.65 -10.49
N ALA A 34 11.44 -48.18 -10.68
CA ALA A 34 11.82 -46.81 -10.39
C ALA A 34 11.08 -45.83 -11.31
N ARG A 35 10.02 -45.19 -10.79
CA ARG A 35 9.37 -44.07 -11.48
C ARG A 35 10.30 -42.87 -11.47
N THR A 36 10.94 -42.60 -12.60
CA THR A 36 11.64 -41.33 -12.86
C THR A 36 10.62 -40.20 -12.79
N GLY A 37 10.54 -39.56 -11.62
CA GLY A 37 9.69 -38.41 -11.39
C GLY A 37 10.16 -37.23 -12.24
N VAL A 38 9.50 -37.00 -13.37
CA VAL A 38 9.67 -35.77 -14.15
C VAL A 38 9.15 -34.63 -13.27
N VAL A 39 10.08 -33.91 -12.63
CA VAL A 39 9.77 -32.66 -11.96
C VAL A 39 9.42 -31.65 -13.04
N VAL A 40 8.14 -31.56 -13.36
CA VAL A 40 7.61 -30.50 -14.22
C VAL A 40 7.77 -29.19 -13.46
N SER A 41 8.92 -28.57 -13.66
CA SER A 41 9.19 -27.19 -13.21
C SER A 41 8.16 -26.30 -13.88
N THR A 42 7.14 -25.90 -13.12
CA THR A 42 6.18 -24.89 -13.53
C THR A 42 6.88 -23.53 -13.55
N GLN A 43 7.63 -23.28 -14.63
CA GLN A 43 7.98 -21.93 -15.04
C GLN A 43 6.67 -21.16 -15.23
N THR A 44 6.28 -20.41 -14.21
CA THR A 44 5.18 -19.45 -14.30
C THR A 44 5.55 -18.48 -15.42
N ALA A 45 4.83 -18.53 -16.54
CA ALA A 45 5.03 -17.59 -17.63
C ALA A 45 4.93 -16.16 -17.07
N LEU A 46 5.91 -15.31 -17.42
CA LEU A 46 5.96 -13.93 -16.94
C LEU A 46 4.68 -13.21 -17.37
N ASP A 47 4.10 -12.43 -16.45
CA ASP A 47 2.86 -11.71 -16.72
C ASP A 47 3.15 -10.54 -17.68
N PRO A 48 2.56 -10.48 -18.89
CA PRO A 48 2.81 -9.36 -19.82
C PRO A 48 2.23 -8.03 -19.33
N SER A 49 1.42 -8.00 -18.27
CA SER A 49 1.02 -6.75 -17.63
C SER A 49 2.21 -6.12 -16.89
N VAL A 50 2.55 -4.88 -17.22
CA VAL A 50 3.46 -4.06 -16.43
C VAL A 50 2.74 -3.66 -15.13
N GLN A 51 2.79 -4.53 -14.13
CA GLN A 51 2.17 -4.39 -12.80
C GLN A 51 3.05 -5.11 -11.79
N LEU A 52 3.09 -4.64 -10.54
CA LEU A 52 3.85 -5.34 -9.51
C LEU A 52 3.09 -6.58 -9.01
N ARG A 53 3.86 -7.62 -8.70
CA ARG A 53 3.39 -8.90 -8.17
C ARG A 53 4.17 -9.23 -6.89
N ARG A 54 3.54 -9.92 -5.96
CA ARG A 54 4.22 -10.43 -4.76
C ARG A 54 5.07 -11.68 -5.08
N ARG A 55 6.32 -11.73 -4.60
CA ARG A 55 7.17 -12.93 -4.58
C ARG A 55 7.93 -13.05 -3.24
N GLY A 56 7.27 -13.60 -2.22
CA GLY A 56 7.78 -13.56 -0.83
C GLY A 56 7.63 -12.14 -0.27
N ARG A 57 8.59 -11.68 0.57
CA ARG A 57 8.61 -10.30 1.10
C ARG A 57 9.01 -9.21 0.08
N TRP A 58 8.76 -9.43 -1.21
CA TRP A 58 9.19 -8.56 -2.30
C TRP A 58 8.07 -8.29 -3.29
N LEU A 59 7.98 -7.03 -3.75
CA LEU A 59 7.36 -6.69 -5.01
C LEU A 59 8.31 -7.04 -6.15
N VAL A 60 7.77 -7.58 -7.24
CA VAL A 60 8.53 -7.89 -8.46
C VAL A 60 7.81 -7.41 -9.72
N ASP A 61 8.61 -6.99 -10.70
CA ASP A 61 8.12 -6.55 -12.02
C ASP A 61 7.90 -7.72 -12.99
N GLN A 62 7.41 -7.40 -14.21
CA GLN A 62 7.23 -8.36 -15.30
C GLN A 62 8.52 -9.07 -15.75
N HIS A 63 9.70 -8.59 -15.37
CA HIS A 63 10.99 -9.24 -15.64
C HIS A 63 11.47 -10.11 -14.47
N GLY A 64 10.74 -10.13 -13.35
CA GLY A 64 11.09 -10.86 -12.14
C GLY A 64 12.18 -10.20 -11.30
N ARG A 65 12.49 -8.91 -11.52
CA ARG A 65 13.38 -8.11 -10.66
C ARG A 65 12.67 -7.74 -9.38
N VAL A 66 13.39 -7.63 -8.25
CA VAL A 66 12.85 -7.06 -7.01
C VAL A 66 12.78 -5.55 -7.14
N VAL A 67 11.61 -4.96 -6.94
CA VAL A 67 11.39 -3.51 -7.03
C VAL A 67 11.38 -2.90 -5.63
N ILE A 68 12.17 -1.85 -5.44
CA ILE A 68 12.10 -0.97 -4.27
C ILE A 68 11.37 0.30 -4.72
N VAL A 69 10.41 0.74 -3.92
CA VAL A 69 9.49 1.82 -4.26
C VAL A 69 9.75 3.00 -3.35
N HIS A 70 10.16 4.15 -3.88
CA HIS A 70 10.27 5.42 -3.15
C HIS A 70 9.34 6.45 -3.80
N GLY A 71 8.52 7.15 -3.00
CA GLY A 71 7.42 7.95 -3.54
C GLY A 71 6.64 8.77 -2.52
N PHE A 72 5.40 9.12 -2.85
CA PHE A 72 4.53 10.00 -2.06
C PHE A 72 3.08 9.55 -1.99
N ASN A 73 2.36 10.03 -0.97
CA ASN A 73 0.90 10.03 -0.95
C ASN A 73 0.32 11.21 -1.75
N LEU A 74 -0.68 10.91 -2.56
CA LEU A 74 -1.47 11.84 -3.37
C LEU A 74 -2.96 11.61 -3.06
N VAL A 75 -3.47 12.28 -2.03
CA VAL A 75 -4.85 12.16 -1.57
C VAL A 75 -5.57 13.49 -1.74
N TRP A 76 -6.54 13.58 -2.66
CA TRP A 76 -7.36 14.78 -2.83
C TRP A 76 -8.63 14.64 -2.00
N LYS A 77 -8.55 15.07 -0.74
CA LYS A 77 -9.58 14.87 0.31
C LYS A 77 -10.89 15.65 0.11
N ARG A 78 -10.91 16.70 -0.73
CA ARG A 78 -12.09 17.55 -0.98
C ARG A 78 -12.92 17.09 -2.18
N ALA A 79 -14.25 17.19 -2.12
CA ALA A 79 -15.12 16.99 -3.28
C ALA A 79 -14.63 17.81 -4.51
N PRO A 80 -14.53 17.23 -5.73
CA PRO A 80 -15.07 15.95 -6.19
C PRO A 80 -14.07 14.77 -6.08
N TYR A 81 -13.25 14.77 -5.02
CA TYR A 81 -12.37 13.69 -4.53
C TYR A 81 -11.27 13.22 -5.49
N ALA A 82 -10.92 14.07 -6.47
CA ALA A 82 -9.85 13.82 -7.44
C ALA A 82 -9.22 15.16 -7.86
N PRO A 83 -7.88 15.25 -8.02
CA PRO A 83 -7.22 16.51 -8.29
C PRO A 83 -7.56 17.05 -9.69
N PRO A 84 -7.76 18.38 -9.85
CA PRO A 84 -8.05 18.99 -11.14
C PRO A 84 -6.84 18.94 -12.08
N ALA A 85 -7.09 19.17 -13.37
CA ALA A 85 -6.07 19.26 -14.42
C ALA A 85 -5.40 20.65 -14.48
N THR A 86 -5.16 21.26 -13.32
CA THR A 86 -4.52 22.58 -13.14
C THR A 86 -3.21 22.43 -12.37
N ALA A 87 -2.37 23.47 -12.37
CA ALA A 87 -1.07 23.44 -11.70
C ALA A 87 -1.19 23.12 -10.19
N ALA A 88 -2.18 23.70 -9.49
CA ALA A 88 -2.47 23.40 -8.08
C ALA A 88 -2.90 21.93 -7.85
N GLY A 89 -3.60 21.33 -8.82
CA GLY A 89 -3.97 19.92 -8.80
C GLY A 89 -2.80 19.02 -9.22
N PHE A 90 -3.02 18.22 -10.28
CA PHE A 90 -2.00 17.31 -10.81
C PHE A 90 -2.00 17.30 -12.35
N THR A 91 -0.82 17.48 -12.94
CA THR A 91 -0.60 17.62 -14.38
C THR A 91 0.56 16.74 -14.88
N ALA A 92 0.84 16.80 -16.19
CA ALA A 92 2.03 16.18 -16.76
C ALA A 92 3.36 16.80 -16.29
N ALA A 93 3.35 18.00 -15.69
CA ALA A 93 4.54 18.60 -15.09
C ALA A 93 4.95 17.87 -13.81
N ASP A 94 3.97 17.54 -12.97
CA ASP A 94 4.09 16.86 -11.68
C ASP A 94 4.61 15.42 -11.86
N ALA A 95 4.04 14.65 -12.79
CA ALA A 95 4.53 13.31 -13.12
C ALA A 95 6.00 13.34 -13.64
N ARG A 96 6.36 14.33 -14.47
CA ARG A 96 7.74 14.54 -14.93
C ARG A 96 8.68 15.01 -13.80
N TRP A 97 8.16 15.74 -12.82
CA TRP A 97 8.90 16.17 -11.63
C TRP A 97 9.25 14.95 -10.77
N LEU A 98 8.28 14.07 -10.50
CA LEU A 98 8.49 12.82 -9.76
C LEU A 98 9.59 11.98 -10.41
N LYS A 99 9.49 11.75 -11.73
CA LYS A 99 10.48 10.98 -12.48
C LYS A 99 11.87 11.65 -12.56
N ARG A 100 11.94 12.98 -12.67
CA ARG A 100 13.20 13.76 -12.66
C ARG A 100 13.99 13.55 -11.36
N TYR A 101 13.28 13.47 -10.25
CA TYR A 101 13.85 13.26 -8.92
C TYR A 101 13.89 11.78 -8.51
N GLY A 102 13.60 10.86 -9.43
CA GLY A 102 13.77 9.43 -9.22
C GLY A 102 12.74 8.77 -8.33
N PHE A 103 11.65 9.45 -7.99
CA PHE A 103 10.50 8.82 -7.36
C PHE A 103 9.83 7.89 -8.36
N ASN A 104 9.54 6.65 -7.93
CA ASN A 104 8.98 5.60 -8.76
C ASN A 104 7.67 5.03 -8.19
N GLY A 105 7.14 5.56 -7.09
CA GLY A 105 5.85 5.15 -6.52
C GLY A 105 4.94 6.31 -6.13
N VAL A 106 3.64 6.02 -6.01
CA VAL A 106 2.65 6.83 -5.30
C VAL A 106 1.58 5.93 -4.64
N ARG A 107 0.98 6.39 -3.53
CA ARG A 107 -0.30 5.90 -2.99
C ARG A 107 -1.36 6.94 -3.31
N LEU A 108 -2.43 6.50 -3.98
CA LEU A 108 -3.48 7.35 -4.54
C LEU A 108 -4.72 7.21 -3.68
N GLY A 109 -5.16 8.32 -3.09
CA GLY A 109 -6.37 8.38 -2.27
C GLY A 109 -7.64 8.23 -3.12
N THR A 110 -8.03 6.98 -3.35
CA THR A 110 -9.27 6.59 -4.03
C THR A 110 -10.42 6.41 -3.05
N LEU A 111 -10.82 7.49 -2.39
CA LEU A 111 -11.90 7.56 -1.38
C LEU A 111 -13.19 6.83 -1.82
N TRP A 112 -13.81 6.07 -0.91
CA TRP A 112 -15.11 5.40 -1.14
C TRP A 112 -16.21 6.41 -1.53
N ALA A 113 -16.19 7.60 -0.93
CA ALA A 113 -17.03 8.76 -1.26
C ALA A 113 -17.02 9.10 -2.75
N GLY A 114 -15.87 8.95 -3.42
CA GLY A 114 -15.73 9.17 -4.85
C GLY A 114 -16.01 7.93 -5.70
N ILE A 115 -15.70 6.73 -5.21
CA ILE A 115 -15.92 5.50 -5.97
C ILE A 115 -17.42 5.23 -6.15
N THR A 116 -18.22 5.23 -5.07
CA THR A 116 -19.68 4.97 -5.13
C THR A 116 -20.48 6.07 -4.38
N PRO A 117 -20.55 7.31 -4.92
CA PRO A 117 -21.11 8.47 -4.21
C PRO A 117 -22.60 8.36 -3.89
N GLU A 118 -23.40 7.78 -4.79
CA GLU A 118 -24.87 7.80 -4.71
C GLU A 118 -25.48 6.56 -4.02
N GLN A 119 -24.91 5.38 -4.25
CA GLN A 119 -25.39 4.11 -3.69
C GLN A 119 -24.37 2.97 -3.82
N ALA A 120 -24.49 1.96 -2.95
CA ALA A 120 -23.64 0.77 -2.93
C ALA A 120 -23.46 0.12 -4.32
N GLY A 121 -22.19 -0.15 -4.68
CA GLY A 121 -21.81 -0.91 -5.89
C GLY A 121 -22.03 -0.21 -7.23
N VAL A 122 -22.59 1.01 -7.28
CA VAL A 122 -22.73 1.80 -8.51
C VAL A 122 -21.66 2.89 -8.54
N GLY A 123 -20.71 2.74 -9.46
CA GLY A 123 -19.55 3.63 -9.53
C GLY A 123 -19.76 4.88 -10.37
N ASP A 124 -19.26 6.04 -9.93
CA ASP A 124 -19.24 7.29 -10.73
C ASP A 124 -18.22 7.19 -11.88
N PRO A 125 -18.65 7.22 -13.16
CA PRO A 125 -17.72 7.26 -14.29
C PRO A 125 -16.90 8.54 -14.32
N GLY A 126 -17.45 9.67 -13.85
CA GLY A 126 -16.74 10.94 -13.80
C GLY A 126 -15.55 10.89 -12.85
N TYR A 127 -15.71 10.32 -11.66
CA TYR A 127 -14.64 10.09 -10.68
C TYR A 127 -13.56 9.18 -11.25
N ARG A 128 -13.98 8.05 -11.84
CA ARG A 128 -13.08 7.14 -12.53
C ARG A 128 -12.25 7.87 -13.58
N ASP A 129 -12.87 8.68 -14.44
CA ASP A 129 -12.17 9.40 -15.51
C ASP A 129 -11.23 10.49 -14.96
N ARG A 130 -11.63 11.20 -13.89
CA ARG A 130 -10.77 12.17 -13.18
C ARG A 130 -9.48 11.52 -12.65
N TRP A 131 -9.59 10.30 -12.09
CA TRP A 131 -8.44 9.54 -11.59
C TRP A 131 -7.66 8.80 -12.68
N GLN A 132 -8.32 8.23 -13.69
CA GLN A 132 -7.67 7.56 -14.83
C GLN A 132 -6.69 8.52 -15.52
N ARG A 133 -7.11 9.78 -15.73
CA ARG A 133 -6.25 10.87 -16.21
C ARG A 133 -4.95 11.04 -15.41
N VAL A 134 -5.00 10.88 -14.08
CA VAL A 134 -3.82 10.96 -13.20
C VAL A 134 -2.98 9.69 -13.32
N MET A 135 -3.62 8.52 -13.29
CA MET A 135 -2.95 7.23 -13.43
C MET A 135 -2.21 7.08 -14.76
N ASP A 136 -2.77 7.59 -15.86
CA ASP A 136 -2.15 7.56 -17.19
C ASP A 136 -0.90 8.46 -17.28
N LEU A 137 -0.91 9.61 -16.59
CA LEU A 137 0.26 10.50 -16.47
C LEU A 137 1.40 9.86 -15.67
N LEU A 138 1.06 9.14 -14.59
CA LEU A 138 2.01 8.41 -13.73
C LEU A 138 2.58 7.19 -14.45
N ALA A 139 1.72 6.36 -15.07
CA ALA A 139 2.11 5.23 -15.90
C ALA A 139 2.98 5.67 -17.08
N GLY A 140 2.65 6.79 -17.72
CA GLY A 140 3.44 7.41 -18.79
C GLY A 140 4.82 7.91 -18.37
N GLN A 141 5.17 7.88 -17.08
CA GLN A 141 6.51 8.14 -16.53
C GLN A 141 7.13 6.91 -15.84
N GLY A 142 6.42 5.78 -15.82
CA GLY A 142 6.83 4.55 -15.16
C GLY A 142 6.81 4.63 -13.64
N ILE A 143 5.77 5.26 -13.08
CA ILE A 143 5.54 5.41 -11.63
C ILE A 143 4.48 4.40 -11.19
N TRP A 144 4.83 3.56 -10.21
CA TRP A 144 3.98 2.54 -9.62
C TRP A 144 2.88 3.16 -8.71
N MET A 145 1.68 2.58 -8.69
CA MET A 145 0.51 3.14 -8.02
C MET A 145 -0.16 2.14 -7.07
N GLN A 146 -0.24 2.44 -5.78
CA GLN A 146 -1.11 1.79 -4.80
C GLN A 146 -2.42 2.57 -4.74
N LEU A 147 -3.56 1.86 -4.78
CA LEU A 147 -4.90 2.48 -4.73
C LEU A 147 -5.47 2.29 -3.33
N ASP A 148 -5.70 3.38 -2.61
CA ASP A 148 -6.05 3.40 -1.20
C ASP A 148 -7.50 3.88 -1.02
N ALA A 149 -8.32 3.18 -0.23
CA ALA A 149 -9.62 3.70 0.18
C ALA A 149 -9.45 4.64 1.38
N HIS A 150 -8.95 5.84 1.07
CA HIS A 150 -8.61 6.82 2.08
C HIS A 150 -9.85 7.26 2.86
N GLN A 151 -9.67 7.49 4.15
CA GLN A 151 -10.60 8.13 5.06
C GLN A 151 -9.79 8.78 6.17
N ASP A 152 -10.31 9.88 6.70
CA ASP A 152 -9.96 10.35 8.03
C ASP A 152 -11.22 10.75 8.79
N MET A 153 -11.33 10.36 10.06
CA MET A 153 -12.49 10.61 10.93
C MET A 153 -13.85 10.30 10.27
N TRP A 154 -13.88 9.30 9.38
CA TRP A 154 -15.03 8.77 8.63
C TRP A 154 -15.71 9.72 7.60
N HIS A 155 -16.08 10.94 7.98
CA HIS A 155 -16.92 11.82 7.15
C HIS A 155 -16.79 13.31 7.47
N GLU A 156 -17.15 14.15 6.50
CA GLU A 156 -17.23 15.61 6.59
C GLU A 156 -18.13 16.09 7.74
N THR A 157 -19.09 15.27 8.16
CA THR A 157 -19.94 15.48 9.35
C THR A 157 -19.14 15.63 10.65
N TYR A 158 -18.00 14.94 10.75
CA TYR A 158 -17.09 14.98 11.90
C TYR A 158 -15.84 15.84 11.64
N GLY A 159 -15.78 16.52 10.49
CA GLY A 159 -14.63 17.31 10.03
C GLY A 159 -13.61 16.49 9.23
N GLY A 160 -13.93 15.25 8.89
CA GLY A 160 -13.12 14.34 8.10
C GLY A 160 -13.61 14.14 6.68
N GLU A 161 -13.34 12.95 6.12
CA GLU A 161 -13.74 12.56 4.77
C GLU A 161 -13.58 11.05 4.55
N GLY A 162 -14.04 10.56 3.38
CA GLY A 162 -13.67 9.24 2.85
C GLY A 162 -14.86 8.36 2.48
N VAL A 163 -15.97 8.50 3.19
CA VAL A 163 -17.21 7.71 3.06
C VAL A 163 -18.29 8.50 2.32
N PRO A 164 -19.19 7.90 1.51
CA PRO A 164 -20.27 8.62 0.85
C PRO A 164 -21.44 8.93 1.81
N ASP A 165 -22.20 10.01 1.53
CA ASP A 165 -23.35 10.48 2.33
C ASP A 165 -24.35 9.35 2.70
N TRP A 166 -24.67 8.44 1.77
CA TRP A 166 -25.63 7.35 2.03
C TRP A 166 -25.12 6.30 3.03
N ALA A 167 -23.80 6.24 3.25
CA ALA A 167 -23.15 5.41 4.26
C ALA A 167 -22.85 6.18 5.56
N MET A 168 -23.06 7.51 5.60
CA MET A 168 -22.96 8.31 6.82
C MET A 168 -24.24 8.23 7.66
N ILE A 169 -24.44 7.10 8.34
CA ILE A 169 -25.61 6.87 9.20
C ILE A 169 -25.29 7.24 10.65
N ARG A 170 -25.72 8.43 11.09
CA ARG A 170 -25.53 8.89 12.48
C ARG A 170 -26.30 7.99 13.47
N PRO A 171 -25.63 7.35 14.45
CA PRO A 171 -26.26 6.42 15.37
C PRO A 171 -27.19 7.12 16.38
N ALA A 172 -28.26 6.44 16.78
CA ALA A 172 -29.05 6.86 17.93
C ALA A 172 -28.31 6.52 19.25
N PRO A 173 -28.37 7.37 20.29
CA PRO A 173 -29.16 8.61 20.40
C PRO A 173 -28.46 9.87 19.86
N TYR A 174 -27.20 9.79 19.41
CA TYR A 174 -26.42 10.97 19.00
C TYR A 174 -27.07 11.76 17.86
N ASN A 175 -27.77 11.08 16.95
CA ASN A 175 -28.54 11.70 15.86
C ASN A 175 -29.69 12.62 16.31
N LEU A 176 -30.05 12.65 17.60
CA LEU A 176 -31.01 13.59 18.18
C LEU A 176 -30.38 14.96 18.53
N LEU A 177 -29.06 15.08 18.46
CA LEU A 177 -28.28 16.29 18.72
C LEU A 177 -27.45 16.67 17.48
N PRO A 178 -26.94 17.91 17.35
CA PRO A 178 -25.93 18.25 16.35
C PRO A 178 -24.68 17.35 16.47
N PRO A 179 -23.99 17.02 15.37
CA PRO A 179 -22.74 16.27 15.42
C PRO A 179 -21.64 17.05 16.14
N VAL A 180 -20.72 16.35 16.79
CA VAL A 180 -19.54 16.94 17.43
C VAL A 180 -18.36 16.86 16.46
N THR A 181 -18.11 17.96 15.75
CA THR A 181 -16.87 18.17 14.98
C THR A 181 -15.75 18.56 15.95
N ALA A 182 -14.60 17.89 15.86
CA ALA A 182 -13.38 18.23 16.61
C ALA A 182 -12.18 18.29 15.64
N PRO A 183 -11.11 19.04 15.93
CA PRO A 183 -9.91 19.07 15.09
C PRO A 183 -9.32 17.67 14.92
N PHE A 184 -8.69 17.37 13.79
CA PHE A 184 -7.93 16.14 13.62
C PHE A 184 -6.75 16.08 14.63
N PRO A 185 -6.40 14.90 15.19
CA PRO A 185 -7.11 13.61 15.13
C PRO A 185 -8.18 13.45 16.24
N LEU A 186 -8.51 14.52 16.98
CA LEU A 186 -9.35 14.46 18.19
C LEU A 186 -10.78 13.92 17.94
N GLY A 187 -11.29 14.01 16.71
CA GLY A 187 -12.62 13.52 16.33
C GLY A 187 -12.81 12.01 16.49
N TYR A 188 -11.75 11.21 16.28
CA TYR A 188 -11.80 9.74 16.45
C TYR A 188 -12.24 9.32 17.87
N TRP A 189 -11.73 10.01 18.90
CA TRP A 189 -12.08 9.76 20.31
C TRP A 189 -13.48 10.22 20.72
N THR A 190 -14.24 10.88 19.84
CA THR A 190 -15.64 11.22 20.16
C THR A 190 -16.48 9.92 20.22
N PRO A 191 -17.37 9.77 21.22
CA PRO A 191 -18.20 8.57 21.33
C PRO A 191 -19.09 8.34 20.09
N GLU A 192 -19.52 9.40 19.40
CA GLU A 192 -20.31 9.26 18.18
C GLU A 192 -19.49 8.68 17.03
N THR A 193 -18.34 9.28 16.67
CA THR A 193 -17.48 8.80 15.57
C THR A 193 -17.02 7.37 15.83
N SER A 194 -16.58 7.06 17.06
CA SER A 194 -16.28 5.68 17.47
C SER A 194 -17.48 4.75 17.26
N THR A 195 -18.69 5.13 17.70
CA THR A 195 -19.92 4.32 17.48
C THR A 195 -20.22 4.09 15.99
N VAL A 196 -19.85 5.01 15.09
CA VAL A 196 -20.03 4.85 13.63
C VAL A 196 -19.12 3.76 13.09
N PHE A 197 -17.86 3.68 13.53
CA PHE A 197 -16.98 2.56 13.20
C PHE A 197 -17.53 1.23 13.75
N ASP A 198 -18.05 1.17 14.99
CA ASP A 198 -18.74 -0.03 15.50
C ASP A 198 -19.88 -0.48 14.57
N GLN A 199 -20.63 0.48 14.00
CA GLN A 199 -21.74 0.19 13.08
C GLN A 199 -21.24 -0.37 11.74
N PHE A 200 -20.15 0.18 11.21
CA PHE A 200 -19.50 -0.28 10.00
C PHE A 200 -18.96 -1.71 10.16
N TRP A 201 -18.13 -1.96 11.16
CA TRP A 201 -17.53 -3.28 11.38
C TRP A 201 -18.59 -4.36 11.68
N ALA A 202 -19.62 -4.03 12.46
CA ALA A 202 -20.76 -4.92 12.69
C ALA A 202 -21.72 -5.06 11.48
N ASN A 203 -21.39 -4.42 10.34
CA ASN A 203 -22.19 -4.39 9.11
C ASN A 203 -23.66 -3.97 9.31
N LYS A 204 -23.92 -3.07 10.27
CA LYS A 204 -25.25 -2.49 10.43
C LYS A 204 -25.60 -1.73 9.16
N HIS A 205 -26.88 -1.77 8.79
CA HIS A 205 -27.40 -1.13 7.57
C HIS A 205 -26.75 -1.56 6.23
N GLY A 206 -25.88 -2.58 6.22
CA GLY A 206 -25.14 -2.99 5.03
C GLY A 206 -23.92 -2.11 4.71
N LEU A 207 -23.38 -1.36 5.68
CA LEU A 207 -22.26 -0.45 5.47
C LEU A 207 -20.98 -1.18 4.99
N LEU A 208 -20.69 -2.36 5.55
CA LEU A 208 -19.54 -3.18 5.13
C LEU A 208 -19.78 -3.81 3.74
N ASP A 209 -21.02 -4.25 3.44
CA ASP A 209 -21.42 -4.64 2.08
C ASP A 209 -21.20 -3.50 1.07
N GLY A 210 -21.47 -2.27 1.49
CA GLY A 210 -21.28 -1.05 0.71
C GLY A 210 -19.83 -0.80 0.31
N TRP A 211 -18.91 -0.82 1.28
CA TRP A 211 -17.47 -0.67 1.08
C TRP A 211 -16.87 -1.84 0.27
N VAL A 212 -17.31 -3.09 0.52
CA VAL A 212 -16.96 -4.24 -0.34
C VAL A 212 -17.43 -4.02 -1.77
N GLY A 213 -18.63 -3.47 -1.97
CA GLY A 213 -19.18 -3.11 -3.28
C GLY A 213 -18.37 -2.01 -4.00
N ALA A 214 -17.82 -1.04 -3.27
CA ALA A 214 -16.89 -0.06 -3.83
C ALA A 214 -15.56 -0.70 -4.25
N TRP A 215 -15.02 -1.64 -3.46
CA TRP A 215 -13.84 -2.41 -3.84
C TRP A 215 -14.05 -3.27 -5.09
N GLU A 216 -15.24 -3.86 -5.27
CA GLU A 216 -15.58 -4.52 -6.53
C GLU A 216 -15.61 -3.56 -7.71
N VAL A 217 -16.12 -2.33 -7.54
CA VAL A 217 -16.13 -1.29 -8.58
C VAL A 217 -14.70 -0.90 -8.97
N ALA A 218 -13.85 -0.59 -7.99
CA ALA A 218 -12.44 -0.26 -8.22
C ALA A 218 -11.68 -1.41 -8.91
N ALA A 219 -11.88 -2.66 -8.48
CA ALA A 219 -11.29 -3.84 -9.13
C ALA A 219 -11.82 -4.06 -10.56
N ARG A 220 -13.10 -3.77 -10.83
CA ARG A 220 -13.68 -3.83 -12.19
C ARG A 220 -13.05 -2.78 -13.11
N TRP A 221 -12.78 -1.58 -12.60
CA TRP A 221 -12.17 -0.47 -13.35
C TRP A 221 -10.67 -0.65 -13.59
N TRP A 222 -9.89 -1.00 -12.57
CA TRP A 222 -8.44 -0.78 -12.55
C TRP A 222 -7.56 -2.04 -12.48
N ARG A 223 -8.11 -3.25 -12.41
CA ARG A 223 -7.32 -4.52 -12.44
C ARG A 223 -6.29 -4.64 -13.58
N ALA A 224 -6.52 -3.97 -14.70
CA ALA A 224 -5.64 -3.96 -15.87
C ALA A 224 -4.76 -2.69 -15.97
N GLN A 225 -4.82 -1.78 -14.99
CA GLN A 225 -4.10 -0.51 -14.99
C GLN A 225 -2.58 -0.76 -15.06
N PRO A 226 -1.86 -0.23 -16.05
CA PRO A 226 -0.41 -0.24 -16.08
C PRO A 226 0.16 0.45 -14.83
N TYR A 227 1.24 -0.13 -14.31
CA TYR A 227 1.94 0.28 -13.10
C TYR A 227 1.16 0.14 -11.77
N LEU A 228 0.04 -0.60 -11.74
CA LEU A 228 -0.65 -0.94 -10.49
C LEU A 228 0.22 -1.77 -9.53
N MET A 229 0.20 -1.42 -8.24
CA MET A 229 0.78 -2.15 -7.11
C MET A 229 -0.26 -2.95 -6.32
N GLY A 230 -1.52 -2.50 -6.28
CA GLY A 230 -2.62 -3.21 -5.62
C GLY A 230 -3.67 -2.28 -5.03
N TYR A 231 -4.56 -2.89 -4.24
CA TYR A 231 -5.69 -2.25 -3.56
C TYR A 231 -5.44 -2.27 -2.04
N ASP A 232 -5.49 -1.12 -1.39
CA ASP A 232 -5.14 -0.91 0.02
C ASP A 232 -6.40 -0.55 0.79
N LEU A 233 -6.86 -1.50 1.62
CA LEU A 233 -8.29 -1.72 1.83
C LEU A 233 -9.01 -0.59 2.58
N ILE A 234 -8.36 0.07 3.53
CA ILE A 234 -8.85 1.26 4.23
C ILE A 234 -7.67 1.93 4.95
N ASN A 235 -7.58 3.26 4.84
CA ASN A 235 -6.61 4.07 5.57
C ASN A 235 -6.89 4.09 7.07
N GLU A 236 -5.86 3.88 7.89
CA GLU A 236 -5.84 3.99 9.35
C GLU A 236 -7.09 3.41 10.05
N PRO A 237 -7.28 2.07 10.05
CA PRO A 237 -8.47 1.43 10.62
C PRO A 237 -8.71 1.80 12.09
N TRP A 238 -9.79 2.54 12.36
CA TRP A 238 -10.24 2.86 13.72
C TRP A 238 -11.08 1.74 14.32
N MET A 239 -10.69 1.25 15.49
CA MET A 239 -11.35 0.13 16.20
C MET A 239 -12.42 0.61 17.18
N GLY A 240 -13.27 1.54 16.73
CA GLY A 240 -14.52 1.87 17.41
C GLY A 240 -14.37 2.31 18.87
N LEU A 241 -15.33 1.94 19.72
CA LEU A 241 -15.29 2.21 21.16
C LEU A 241 -14.23 1.36 21.91
N GLU A 242 -13.74 0.28 21.31
CA GLU A 242 -12.68 -0.60 21.82
C GLU A 242 -11.28 0.04 21.81
N TRP A 243 -11.11 1.23 21.23
CA TRP A 243 -9.85 1.98 21.08
C TRP A 243 -8.94 2.05 22.34
N PRO A 244 -9.42 2.13 23.61
CA PRO A 244 -8.53 2.17 24.77
C PRO A 244 -7.73 0.86 24.95
N THR A 245 -8.26 -0.25 24.42
CA THR A 245 -7.56 -1.55 24.41
C THR A 245 -6.48 -1.61 23.32
N CYS A 246 -6.55 -0.77 22.28
CA CYS A 246 -5.52 -0.69 21.24
C CYS A 246 -4.23 -0.08 21.78
N LEU A 247 -4.32 1.06 22.48
CA LEU A 247 -3.14 1.71 23.10
C LEU A 247 -2.44 0.84 24.16
N THR A 248 -3.20 0.00 24.88
CA THR A 248 -2.70 -0.78 26.03
C THR A 248 -2.32 -2.22 25.69
N SER A 249 -2.88 -2.80 24.62
CA SER A 249 -2.71 -4.22 24.30
C SER A 249 -2.72 -4.55 22.80
N GLY A 250 -2.83 -3.55 21.92
CA GLY A 250 -3.04 -3.75 20.48
C GLY A 250 -4.41 -4.34 20.11
N CYS A 251 -5.41 -4.29 21.00
CA CYS A 251 -6.82 -4.65 20.76
C CYS A 251 -7.05 -5.94 19.94
N LYS A 252 -6.40 -7.06 20.35
CA LYS A 252 -6.50 -8.35 19.66
C LYS A 252 -7.95 -8.83 19.38
N ALA A 253 -8.92 -8.44 20.21
CA ALA A 253 -10.32 -8.78 20.00
C ALA A 253 -10.87 -8.19 18.69
N SER A 254 -10.68 -6.89 18.45
CA SER A 254 -11.13 -6.20 17.23
C SER A 254 -10.47 -6.74 15.95
N TYR A 255 -9.18 -7.12 16.02
CA TYR A 255 -8.53 -7.80 14.91
C TYR A 255 -9.27 -9.10 14.49
N VAL A 256 -9.66 -9.92 15.47
CA VAL A 256 -10.29 -11.23 15.23
C VAL A 256 -11.78 -11.11 14.88
N ASN A 257 -12.50 -10.17 15.49
CA ASN A 257 -13.95 -10.05 15.40
C ASN A 257 -14.42 -9.13 14.27
N GLU A 258 -13.64 -8.09 13.95
CA GLU A 258 -14.04 -6.98 13.08
C GLU A 258 -13.12 -6.84 11.86
N LEU A 259 -11.85 -6.49 12.09
CA LEU A 259 -10.93 -6.02 11.04
C LEU A 259 -10.53 -7.13 10.06
N GLN A 260 -10.06 -8.28 10.55
CA GLN A 260 -9.70 -9.38 9.65
C GLN A 260 -10.92 -9.97 8.92
N PRO A 261 -12.09 -10.21 9.55
CA PRO A 261 -13.30 -10.62 8.83
C PRO A 261 -13.72 -9.64 7.72
N ALA A 262 -13.61 -8.32 7.95
CA ALA A 262 -13.83 -7.30 6.93
C ALA A 262 -12.83 -7.42 5.76
N TYR A 263 -11.53 -7.54 6.08
CA TYR A 263 -10.47 -7.68 5.09
C TYR A 263 -10.55 -8.97 4.28
N GLU A 264 -10.84 -10.12 4.89
CA GLU A 264 -11.03 -11.38 4.16
C GLU A 264 -12.22 -11.29 3.21
N ARG A 265 -13.30 -10.61 3.61
CA ARG A 265 -14.49 -10.39 2.78
C ARG A 265 -14.20 -9.50 1.56
N ALA A 266 -13.56 -8.35 1.75
CA ALA A 266 -13.16 -7.48 0.65
C ALA A 266 -12.13 -8.15 -0.26
N THR A 267 -11.16 -8.86 0.31
CA THR A 267 -10.16 -9.62 -0.45
C THR A 267 -10.83 -10.71 -1.30
N ALA A 268 -11.81 -11.45 -0.76
CA ALA A 268 -12.56 -12.45 -1.52
C ALA A 268 -13.37 -11.83 -2.68
N ALA A 269 -14.03 -10.68 -2.45
CA ALA A 269 -14.78 -9.97 -3.49
C ALA A 269 -13.86 -9.45 -4.61
N ILE A 270 -12.75 -8.79 -4.24
CA ILE A 270 -11.70 -8.39 -5.20
C ILE A 270 -11.20 -9.61 -5.97
N ARG A 271 -10.97 -10.76 -5.31
CA ARG A 271 -10.47 -11.98 -5.96
C ARG A 271 -11.44 -12.65 -6.94
N ALA A 272 -12.74 -12.36 -6.87
CA ALA A 272 -13.69 -12.77 -7.91
C ALA A 272 -13.47 -12.02 -9.23
N ILE A 273 -12.93 -10.79 -9.16
CA ILE A 273 -12.76 -9.86 -10.30
C ILE A 273 -11.30 -9.77 -10.75
N ASP A 274 -10.36 -9.81 -9.81
CA ASP A 274 -8.92 -9.67 -9.97
C ASP A 274 -8.16 -10.73 -9.17
N ARG A 275 -7.72 -11.76 -9.89
CA ARG A 275 -6.99 -12.90 -9.33
C ARG A 275 -5.47 -12.67 -9.22
N ARG A 276 -4.95 -11.45 -9.44
CA ARG A 276 -3.50 -11.21 -9.64
C ARG A 276 -2.88 -10.07 -8.81
N ASN A 277 -3.52 -8.90 -8.72
CA ASN A 277 -2.91 -7.75 -8.03
C ASN A 277 -2.87 -7.95 -6.51
N VAL A 278 -1.96 -7.26 -5.83
CA VAL A 278 -1.84 -7.32 -4.36
C VAL A 278 -3.10 -6.71 -3.72
N VAL A 279 -3.54 -7.28 -2.61
CA VAL A 279 -4.51 -6.64 -1.71
C VAL A 279 -3.77 -6.35 -0.41
N TRP A 280 -3.63 -5.08 -0.06
CA TRP A 280 -2.90 -4.60 1.10
C TRP A 280 -3.86 -4.43 2.27
N TRP A 281 -3.42 -4.88 3.44
CA TRP A 281 -4.15 -4.79 4.69
C TRP A 281 -3.36 -3.86 5.61
N GLU A 282 -4.04 -2.91 6.26
CA GLU A 282 -3.45 -2.06 7.29
C GLU A 282 -3.71 -2.62 8.70
N PRO A 283 -2.75 -2.56 9.63
CA PRO A 283 -3.03 -2.71 11.05
C PRO A 283 -3.81 -1.48 11.58
N GLN A 284 -4.48 -1.60 12.72
CA GLN A 284 -5.25 -0.47 13.29
C GLN A 284 -4.39 0.78 13.57
N GLN A 285 -5.02 1.96 13.45
CA GLN A 285 -4.39 3.29 13.42
C GLN A 285 -3.21 3.47 14.38
N PHE A 286 -3.36 3.18 15.68
CA PHE A 286 -2.31 3.47 16.66
C PHE A 286 -1.00 2.75 16.41
N SER A 287 -1.00 1.64 15.65
CA SER A 287 0.22 0.88 15.37
C SER A 287 1.24 1.65 14.52
N GLY A 288 0.81 2.66 13.76
CA GLY A 288 1.72 3.55 13.02
C GLY A 288 2.46 4.54 13.91
N GLY A 289 1.84 4.95 15.03
CA GLY A 289 2.41 5.89 15.99
C GLY A 289 2.97 5.28 17.27
N GLN A 290 2.77 3.98 17.53
CA GLN A 290 3.07 3.36 18.84
C GLN A 290 3.82 2.02 18.71
N LYS A 291 4.69 1.73 19.70
CA LYS A 291 5.40 0.44 19.83
C LYS A 291 4.49 -0.68 20.38
N ILE A 292 3.37 -0.92 19.71
CA ILE A 292 2.36 -1.92 20.08
C ILE A 292 2.33 -3.10 19.10
N PRO A 293 1.86 -4.29 19.55
CA PRO A 293 1.67 -5.44 18.68
C PRO A 293 0.47 -5.27 17.73
N THR A 294 0.47 -6.07 16.68
CA THR A 294 -0.61 -6.20 15.70
C THR A 294 -0.99 -7.68 15.59
N PHE A 295 -2.22 -7.98 15.18
CA PHE A 295 -2.78 -9.34 15.27
C PHE A 295 -3.52 -9.80 14.01
N LEU A 296 -3.02 -9.43 12.83
CA LEU A 296 -3.47 -10.04 11.58
C LEU A 296 -2.93 -11.47 11.49
N GLU A 297 -3.80 -12.42 11.16
CA GLU A 297 -3.49 -13.83 10.94
C GLU A 297 -3.55 -14.18 9.43
N PRO A 298 -2.97 -15.32 8.97
CA PRO A 298 -2.90 -15.63 7.54
C PRO A 298 -4.26 -16.03 6.93
N MET A 299 -4.74 -15.27 5.94
CA MET A 299 -5.96 -15.62 5.19
C MET A 299 -5.84 -16.97 4.47
N ALA A 300 -6.81 -17.86 4.69
CA ALA A 300 -6.80 -19.20 4.13
C ALA A 300 -6.80 -19.21 2.58
N GLY A 301 -5.74 -19.75 1.98
CA GLY A 301 -5.60 -19.91 0.53
C GLY A 301 -5.10 -18.69 -0.24
N GLU A 302 -5.01 -17.51 0.39
CA GLU A 302 -4.46 -16.30 -0.23
C GLU A 302 -2.91 -16.27 -0.17
N ARG A 303 -2.28 -15.65 -1.17
CA ARG A 303 -0.82 -15.61 -1.35
C ARG A 303 -0.27 -14.28 -1.85
N LYS A 304 -1.15 -13.30 -2.13
CA LYS A 304 -0.88 -11.96 -2.68
C LYS A 304 -1.42 -10.88 -1.72
N LEU A 305 -1.28 -11.10 -0.42
CA LEU A 305 -1.49 -10.03 0.56
C LEU A 305 -0.32 -9.05 0.52
N GLY A 306 -0.61 -7.81 0.86
CA GLY A 306 0.34 -6.78 1.25
C GLY A 306 0.11 -6.39 2.71
N LEU A 307 1.14 -5.91 3.39
CA LEU A 307 1.01 -5.19 4.65
C LEU A 307 1.32 -3.73 4.35
N SER A 308 0.27 -2.92 4.27
CA SER A 308 0.39 -1.46 4.30
C SER A 308 0.57 -1.07 5.77
N TRP A 309 1.48 -0.16 6.09
CA TRP A 309 1.76 0.24 7.47
C TRP A 309 2.43 1.62 7.54
N HIS A 310 2.08 2.39 8.57
CA HIS A 310 2.51 3.78 8.72
C HIS A 310 3.67 3.92 9.72
N ASN A 311 4.48 4.97 9.61
CA ASN A 311 5.56 5.28 10.55
C ASN A 311 5.53 6.74 10.99
N TYR A 312 4.96 7.00 12.17
CA TYR A 312 4.83 8.33 12.76
C TYR A 312 5.49 8.39 14.13
N CYS A 313 6.79 8.74 14.14
CA CYS A 313 7.58 8.86 15.37
C CYS A 313 6.98 9.91 16.35
N PRO A 314 6.57 9.55 17.58
CA PRO A 314 5.90 10.47 18.51
C PRO A 314 6.69 11.73 18.88
N GLU A 315 8.02 11.67 18.84
CA GLU A 315 8.89 12.81 19.16
C GLU A 315 8.71 13.97 18.15
N VAL A 316 8.37 13.66 16.89
CA VAL A 316 8.04 14.63 15.84
C VAL A 316 6.67 15.27 16.06
N PHE A 317 5.70 14.49 16.58
CA PHE A 317 4.39 15.03 16.96
C PHE A 317 4.51 15.99 18.16
N LEU A 318 5.35 15.65 19.16
CA LEU A 318 5.62 16.57 20.28
C LEU A 318 6.25 17.90 19.79
N GLU A 319 7.14 17.83 18.80
CA GLU A 319 7.74 19.01 18.16
C GLU A 319 6.70 19.85 17.38
N SER A 320 5.79 19.24 16.60
CA SER A 320 4.74 19.99 15.88
C SER A 320 3.72 20.65 16.81
N GLN A 321 3.50 20.09 18.00
CA GLN A 321 2.74 20.74 19.08
C GLN A 321 3.55 21.82 19.84
N GLY A 322 4.77 22.14 19.41
CA GLY A 322 5.62 23.19 19.98
C GLY A 322 6.23 22.84 21.35
N LEU A 323 6.27 21.56 21.73
CA LEU A 323 6.76 21.13 23.04
C LEU A 323 8.29 20.91 22.99
N PRO A 324 9.09 21.60 23.84
CA PRO A 324 10.56 21.62 23.74
C PRO A 324 11.24 20.37 24.32
N PHE A 325 10.60 19.21 24.21
CA PHE A 325 11.01 17.94 24.83
C PHE A 325 11.19 16.79 23.83
N GLY A 326 10.88 17.02 22.54
CA GLY A 326 11.13 16.06 21.47
C GLY A 326 12.63 15.89 21.20
N ASP A 327 13.08 14.65 21.09
CA ASP A 327 14.43 14.27 20.69
C ASP A 327 14.35 13.35 19.46
N VAL A 328 14.56 13.96 18.29
CA VAL A 328 14.40 13.32 16.99
C VAL A 328 15.36 12.14 16.78
N GLU A 329 16.50 12.06 17.47
CA GLU A 329 17.41 10.92 17.32
C GLU A 329 16.82 9.62 17.89
N LYS A 330 15.87 9.69 18.83
CA LYS A 330 15.11 8.49 19.28
C LYS A 330 14.30 7.86 18.16
N CYS A 331 13.96 8.60 17.10
CA CYS A 331 13.26 8.05 15.94
C CYS A 331 14.09 6.93 15.27
N TRP A 332 15.42 6.91 15.41
CA TRP A 332 16.24 5.76 15.00
C TRP A 332 15.85 4.46 15.70
N GLU A 333 15.47 4.50 16.97
CA GLU A 333 15.04 3.31 17.73
C GLU A 333 13.55 3.01 17.50
N PHE A 334 12.72 4.03 17.27
CA PHE A 334 11.32 3.86 16.88
C PHE A 334 11.19 3.20 15.51
N SER A 335 11.73 3.83 14.48
CA SER A 335 11.49 3.42 13.08
C SER A 335 12.17 2.09 12.75
N ARG A 336 13.28 1.72 13.42
CA ARG A 336 13.90 0.39 13.29
C ARG A 336 13.01 -0.70 13.89
N ASP A 337 12.46 -0.45 15.07
CA ASP A 337 11.52 -1.34 15.75
C ASP A 337 10.23 -1.53 14.93
N ARG A 338 9.66 -0.45 14.38
CA ARG A 338 8.46 -0.54 13.53
C ARG A 338 8.73 -1.24 12.19
N ASN A 339 9.88 -0.98 11.54
CA ASN A 339 10.28 -1.72 10.33
C ASN A 339 10.48 -3.22 10.61
N ALA A 340 11.11 -3.59 11.72
CA ALA A 340 11.28 -4.98 12.13
C ALA A 340 9.91 -5.65 12.42
N HIS A 341 9.04 -4.97 13.17
CA HIS A 341 7.67 -5.42 13.47
C HIS A 341 6.85 -5.65 12.19
N ALA A 342 6.89 -4.73 11.24
CA ALA A 342 6.22 -4.88 9.94
C ALA A 342 6.80 -6.04 9.11
N LEU A 343 8.10 -6.32 9.21
CA LEU A 343 8.72 -7.48 8.57
C LEU A 343 8.30 -8.82 9.20
N GLU A 344 8.16 -8.87 10.52
CA GLU A 344 7.67 -10.06 11.22
C GLU A 344 6.17 -10.30 10.94
N GLN A 345 5.34 -9.27 11.08
CA GLN A 345 3.90 -9.34 10.79
C GLN A 345 3.63 -9.70 9.32
N SER A 346 4.36 -9.14 8.36
CA SER A 346 4.20 -9.47 6.93
C SER A 346 4.78 -10.84 6.55
N ALA A 347 5.80 -11.33 7.27
CA ALA A 347 6.25 -12.72 7.13
C ALA A 347 5.18 -13.70 7.64
N HIS A 348 4.58 -13.42 8.81
CA HIS A 348 3.52 -14.23 9.41
C HIS A 348 2.31 -14.40 8.49
N ILE A 349 1.67 -13.31 8.06
CA ILE A 349 0.48 -13.37 7.18
C ILE A 349 0.81 -13.69 5.71
N ASN A 350 2.06 -14.04 5.39
CA ASN A 350 2.49 -14.33 4.03
C ASN A 350 2.15 -13.17 3.06
N ALA A 351 2.52 -11.94 3.46
CA ALA A 351 2.38 -10.70 2.71
C ALA A 351 3.73 -10.15 2.19
N VAL A 352 3.68 -8.97 1.57
CA VAL A 352 4.82 -8.09 1.25
C VAL A 352 4.59 -6.76 1.97
N PRO A 353 5.56 -6.19 2.71
CA PRO A 353 5.36 -4.92 3.40
C PRO A 353 5.64 -3.70 2.52
N MET A 354 4.98 -2.58 2.83
CA MET A 354 5.22 -1.24 2.29
C MET A 354 5.01 -0.22 3.41
N MET A 355 5.98 0.67 3.65
CA MET A 355 5.82 1.82 4.56
C MET A 355 5.01 2.89 3.83
N SER A 356 3.70 2.66 3.75
CA SER A 356 2.73 3.37 2.90
C SER A 356 2.53 4.82 3.28
N GLU A 357 2.86 5.20 4.52
CA GLU A 357 2.74 6.57 5.00
C GLU A 357 3.74 6.85 6.13
N TRP A 358 4.36 8.03 6.11
CA TRP A 358 5.36 8.48 7.08
C TRP A 358 5.73 9.95 6.80
N GLY A 359 6.48 10.56 7.72
CA GLY A 359 6.98 11.93 7.55
C GLY A 359 6.01 12.95 8.13
N ALA A 360 5.10 13.50 7.30
CA ALA A 360 4.11 14.51 7.70
C ALA A 360 4.70 15.72 8.46
N THR A 361 5.94 16.10 8.15
CA THR A 361 6.71 17.14 8.86
C THR A 361 7.67 17.85 7.90
N ASP A 362 8.15 19.04 8.28
CA ASP A 362 9.33 19.66 7.67
C ASP A 362 10.62 19.48 8.50
N ASN A 363 10.59 18.70 9.60
CA ASN A 363 11.81 18.27 10.28
C ASN A 363 12.62 17.34 9.35
N VAL A 364 13.59 17.94 8.65
CA VAL A 364 14.46 17.24 7.69
C VAL A 364 15.31 16.14 8.34
N ARG A 365 15.56 16.20 9.66
CA ARG A 365 16.30 15.15 10.36
C ARG A 365 15.43 13.92 10.60
N ALA A 366 14.18 14.09 11.02
CA ALA A 366 13.20 13.00 11.07
C ALA A 366 13.03 12.34 9.69
N ILE A 367 12.93 13.16 8.64
CA ILE A 367 12.79 12.69 7.25
C ILE A 367 14.03 11.90 6.78
N GLU A 368 15.23 12.29 7.20
CA GLU A 368 16.47 11.57 6.92
C GLU A 368 16.51 10.20 7.62
N ILE A 369 16.14 10.16 8.91
CA ILE A 369 16.15 8.96 9.76
C ILE A 369 15.24 7.88 9.18
N ASP A 370 13.98 8.19 8.93
CA ASP A 370 13.00 7.19 8.47
C ASP A 370 13.37 6.62 7.09
N ALA A 371 13.84 7.47 6.17
CA ALA A 371 14.32 7.01 4.86
C ALA A 371 15.60 6.16 4.95
N ALA A 372 16.52 6.48 5.87
CA ALA A 372 17.73 5.69 6.09
C ALA A 372 17.42 4.33 6.74
N VAL A 373 16.49 4.28 7.70
CA VAL A 373 16.03 3.03 8.31
C VAL A 373 15.25 2.16 7.31
N ALA A 374 14.49 2.76 6.40
CA ALA A 374 13.84 2.01 5.32
C ALA A 374 14.87 1.39 4.36
N ASP A 375 15.95 2.10 4.01
CA ASP A 375 17.08 1.55 3.24
C ASP A 375 17.75 0.36 3.98
N GLU A 376 18.02 0.49 5.28
CA GLU A 376 18.58 -0.59 6.13
C GLU A 376 17.75 -1.88 6.05
N HIS A 377 16.41 -1.75 6.06
CA HIS A 377 15.47 -2.86 6.05
C HIS A 377 15.10 -3.36 4.65
N LEU A 378 15.55 -2.68 3.59
CA LEU A 378 15.12 -2.88 2.20
C LEU A 378 13.58 -2.75 2.07
N MET A 379 13.03 -1.71 2.69
CA MET A 379 11.61 -1.37 2.75
C MET A 379 11.27 -0.32 1.68
N GLY A 380 10.19 -0.54 0.91
CA GLY A 380 9.63 0.51 0.06
C GLY A 380 8.80 1.49 0.89
N TRP A 381 8.75 2.76 0.50
CA TRP A 381 8.10 3.82 1.27
C TRP A 381 7.43 4.89 0.41
N LEU A 382 6.39 5.51 0.97
CA LEU A 382 5.60 6.56 0.34
C LEU A 382 5.35 7.70 1.35
N HIS A 383 5.98 8.85 1.15
CA HIS A 383 6.01 9.96 2.11
C HIS A 383 4.72 10.79 2.10
N TRP A 384 4.24 11.21 3.27
CA TRP A 384 3.11 12.13 3.43
C TRP A 384 3.57 13.60 3.47
N ALA A 385 3.27 14.45 2.49
CA ALA A 385 2.54 14.21 1.24
C ALA A 385 3.21 14.93 0.05
N TYR A 386 2.75 14.66 -1.18
CA TYR A 386 3.29 15.35 -2.36
C TYR A 386 2.94 16.84 -2.38
N LYS A 387 1.69 17.17 -2.08
CA LYS A 387 1.09 18.52 -2.08
C LYS A 387 0.17 18.68 -0.88
N ARG A 388 -0.16 19.91 -0.49
CA ARG A 388 -1.02 20.21 0.68
C ARG A 388 -2.51 20.04 0.36
N TRP A 389 -2.95 20.41 -0.84
CA TRP A 389 -4.30 20.23 -1.41
C TRP A 389 -5.48 20.64 -0.50
N ASP A 390 -5.23 21.59 0.40
CA ASP A 390 -6.14 22.08 1.45
C ASP A 390 -6.79 20.95 2.29
N ASP A 391 -5.93 20.04 2.74
CA ASP A 391 -6.23 18.90 3.60
C ASP A 391 -7.09 19.33 4.84
N PRO A 392 -8.31 18.80 5.02
CA PRO A 392 -9.13 19.04 6.21
C PRO A 392 -8.57 18.42 7.50
N THR A 393 -7.77 17.36 7.36
CA THR A 393 -7.41 16.39 8.40
C THR A 393 -5.90 16.31 8.58
N THR A 394 -5.23 17.45 8.38
CA THR A 394 -3.82 17.65 8.72
C THR A 394 -3.61 18.02 10.20
N ALA A 395 -2.40 17.77 10.71
CA ALA A 395 -1.93 18.31 11.98
C ALA A 395 -1.30 19.72 11.85
N ASP A 396 -0.74 20.07 10.68
CA ASP A 396 -0.07 21.35 10.41
C ASP A 396 0.06 21.67 8.89
N ASP A 397 0.71 22.78 8.54
CA ASP A 397 0.99 23.18 7.14
C ASP A 397 2.35 22.67 6.60
N ALA A 398 3.11 21.91 7.40
CA ALA A 398 4.47 21.47 7.07
C ALA A 398 4.51 20.25 6.13
N GLN A 399 3.39 19.58 5.89
CA GLN A 399 3.38 18.23 5.31
C GLN A 399 3.80 18.15 3.83
N GLY A 400 3.31 19.05 2.96
CA GLY A 400 3.58 19.02 1.51
C GLY A 400 5.02 19.35 1.09
N MET A 401 5.38 19.03 -0.17
CA MET A 401 6.73 19.28 -0.73
C MET A 401 6.97 20.72 -1.23
N PHE A 402 5.93 21.53 -1.34
CA PHE A 402 5.96 22.87 -1.94
C PHE A 402 5.43 23.91 -0.95
N ALA A 403 5.78 25.19 -1.13
CA ALA A 403 5.16 26.29 -0.41
C ALA A 403 3.91 26.83 -1.14
N ASP A 404 3.84 26.65 -2.46
CA ASP A 404 2.64 26.80 -3.29
C ASP A 404 2.46 25.55 -4.15
N ASP A 405 1.36 24.83 -3.96
CA ASP A 405 1.01 23.64 -4.76
C ASP A 405 0.86 23.95 -6.26
N ALA A 406 0.64 25.22 -6.64
CA ALA A 406 0.56 25.67 -8.03
C ALA A 406 1.92 25.93 -8.68
N ASP A 407 3.01 26.04 -7.92
CA ASP A 407 4.35 26.34 -8.44
C ASP A 407 5.41 25.36 -7.92
N LEU A 408 5.76 24.41 -8.78
CA LEU A 408 6.79 23.38 -8.55
C LEU A 408 8.21 23.95 -8.32
N THR A 409 8.44 25.25 -8.54
CA THR A 409 9.70 25.92 -8.17
C THR A 409 9.78 26.29 -6.70
N THR A 410 8.64 26.37 -5.99
CA THR A 410 8.57 26.62 -4.53
C THR A 410 8.87 25.39 -3.67
N VAL A 411 9.57 24.41 -4.23
CA VAL A 411 9.91 23.16 -3.54
C VAL A 411 10.78 23.40 -2.31
N LYS A 412 10.44 22.75 -1.20
CA LYS A 412 11.20 22.76 0.06
C LYS A 412 12.53 22.01 -0.14
N THR A 413 13.61 22.74 -0.44
CA THR A 413 14.86 22.16 -0.97
C THR A 413 15.55 21.17 -0.04
N GLU A 414 15.55 21.42 1.27
CA GLU A 414 16.25 20.57 2.24
C GLU A 414 15.51 19.24 2.46
N LYS A 415 14.18 19.30 2.55
CA LYS A 415 13.28 18.15 2.56
C LYS A 415 13.42 17.33 1.27
N LEU A 416 13.49 18.00 0.12
CA LEU A 416 13.80 17.36 -1.16
C LEU A 416 15.19 16.69 -1.14
N ARG A 417 16.22 17.31 -0.56
CA ARG A 417 17.56 16.72 -0.45
C ARG A 417 17.52 15.39 0.29
N ARG A 418 16.80 15.30 1.42
CA ARG A 418 16.72 14.05 2.21
C ARG A 418 15.94 12.92 1.51
N LEU A 419 14.91 13.27 0.72
CA LEU A 419 14.06 12.31 0.00
C LEU A 419 14.65 11.85 -1.37
N VAL A 420 15.44 12.67 -2.06
CA VAL A 420 15.99 12.37 -3.39
C VAL A 420 17.29 11.58 -3.27
N ARG A 421 17.14 10.30 -2.91
CA ARG A 421 18.23 9.35 -2.63
C ARG A 421 18.75 8.67 -3.90
N THR A 422 19.99 8.19 -3.88
CA THR A 422 20.47 7.19 -4.86
C THR A 422 20.01 5.82 -4.38
N TYR A 423 19.30 5.05 -5.21
CA TYR A 423 18.74 3.76 -4.80
C TYR A 423 18.46 2.81 -5.98
N ALA A 424 18.30 1.52 -5.67
CA ALA A 424 18.04 0.48 -6.66
C ALA A 424 16.53 0.33 -6.94
N GLN A 425 16.03 1.02 -7.98
CA GLN A 425 14.62 0.95 -8.40
C GLN A 425 14.19 -0.48 -8.77
N ALA A 426 15.06 -1.27 -9.39
CA ALA A 426 14.81 -2.67 -9.68
C ALA A 426 16.10 -3.50 -9.60
N VAL A 427 16.08 -4.67 -8.96
CA VAL A 427 17.26 -5.52 -8.73
C VAL A 427 17.11 -6.86 -9.43
N ALA A 428 18.08 -7.21 -10.28
CA ALA A 428 18.17 -8.49 -11.01
C ALA A 428 18.64 -9.65 -10.10
N GLY A 429 17.91 -9.86 -9.01
CA GLY A 429 18.29 -10.79 -7.95
C GLY A 429 17.54 -10.53 -6.65
N VAL A 430 18.14 -10.93 -5.53
CA VAL A 430 17.65 -10.67 -4.18
C VAL A 430 18.58 -9.67 -3.50
N PRO A 431 18.15 -8.43 -3.20
CA PRO A 431 18.95 -7.48 -2.44
C PRO A 431 19.23 -7.98 -1.02
N LYS A 432 20.35 -7.54 -0.46
CA LYS A 432 20.87 -7.99 0.84
C LYS A 432 21.34 -6.87 1.76
N GLU A 433 21.54 -5.68 1.21
CA GLU A 433 22.07 -4.49 1.89
C GLU A 433 21.93 -3.35 0.88
N MET A 434 21.36 -2.23 1.32
CA MET A 434 21.37 -0.96 0.60
C MET A 434 21.63 0.15 1.62
N SER A 435 22.40 1.16 1.25
CA SER A 435 22.58 2.35 2.09
C SER A 435 22.86 3.58 1.23
N PHE A 436 22.42 4.73 1.73
CA PHE A 436 22.63 6.03 1.13
C PHE A 436 22.85 7.09 2.21
N ASP A 437 23.99 7.77 2.15
CA ASP A 437 24.33 8.94 2.96
C ASP A 437 23.73 10.20 2.31
N ALA A 438 22.90 10.94 3.03
CA ALA A 438 22.19 12.12 2.52
C ALA A 438 22.97 13.45 2.62
N ASP A 439 24.17 13.43 3.22
CA ASP A 439 25.09 14.56 3.23
C ASP A 439 26.12 14.40 2.11
N THR A 440 26.87 13.29 2.11
CA THR A 440 27.95 13.02 1.12
C THR A 440 27.42 12.48 -0.21
N GLY A 441 26.27 11.80 -0.20
CA GLY A 441 25.75 11.07 -1.34
C GLY A 441 26.32 9.67 -1.52
N ASP A 442 27.20 9.18 -0.66
CA ASP A 442 27.81 7.85 -0.85
C ASP A 442 26.75 6.74 -0.76
N PHE A 443 26.68 5.93 -1.82
CA PHE A 443 25.69 4.90 -2.04
C PHE A 443 26.32 3.52 -2.13
N ARG A 444 25.63 2.52 -1.59
CA ARG A 444 26.03 1.12 -1.67
C ARG A 444 24.82 0.20 -1.87
N LEU A 445 25.00 -0.80 -2.73
CA LEU A 445 24.08 -1.92 -2.93
C LEU A 445 24.88 -3.23 -2.90
N ARG A 446 24.35 -4.26 -2.22
CA ARG A 446 24.79 -5.65 -2.39
C ARG A 446 23.57 -6.55 -2.63
N TYR A 447 23.64 -7.38 -3.65
CA TYR A 447 22.59 -8.35 -3.98
C TYR A 447 23.18 -9.69 -4.42
N ARG A 448 22.41 -10.78 -4.24
CA ARG A 448 22.70 -12.07 -4.87
C ARG A 448 21.95 -12.09 -6.21
N PRO A 449 22.61 -12.27 -7.37
CA PRO A 449 21.92 -12.28 -8.66
C PRO A 449 20.96 -13.47 -8.78
N ASP A 450 19.98 -13.35 -9.68
CA ASP A 450 19.12 -14.47 -10.10
C ASP A 450 19.34 -14.68 -11.61
N PRO A 451 20.03 -15.76 -12.05
CA PRO A 451 20.41 -15.96 -13.46
C PRO A 451 19.21 -16.21 -14.38
N ARG A 452 17.98 -16.27 -13.84
CA ARG A 452 16.73 -16.34 -14.61
C ARG A 452 16.20 -14.96 -15.02
N VAL A 453 16.77 -13.89 -14.46
CA VAL A 453 16.37 -12.50 -14.71
C VAL A 453 17.35 -11.86 -15.68
N THR A 454 16.90 -11.64 -16.92
CA THR A 454 17.74 -11.11 -18.01
C THR A 454 17.73 -9.59 -18.12
N ALA A 455 16.76 -8.91 -17.50
CA ALA A 455 16.75 -7.46 -17.38
C ALA A 455 17.79 -7.00 -16.34
N PRO A 456 18.51 -5.88 -16.56
CA PRO A 456 19.55 -5.42 -15.64
C PRO A 456 18.96 -4.91 -14.31
N THR A 457 19.81 -4.82 -13.30
CA THR A 457 19.54 -4.01 -12.11
C THR A 457 19.54 -2.53 -12.51
N GLU A 458 18.50 -1.80 -12.16
CA GLU A 458 18.33 -0.36 -12.39
C GLU A 458 18.57 0.42 -11.09
N ILE A 459 19.55 1.32 -11.11
CA ILE A 459 19.88 2.22 -10.00
C ILE A 459 19.66 3.67 -10.46
N PHE A 460 18.82 4.42 -9.74
CA PHE A 460 18.68 5.86 -9.93
C PHE A 460 19.79 6.60 -9.17
N VAL A 461 20.38 7.61 -9.79
CA VAL A 461 21.53 8.34 -9.25
C VAL A 461 21.20 9.81 -9.00
N SER A 462 21.08 10.19 -7.72
CA SER A 462 20.51 11.47 -7.28
C SER A 462 21.12 12.70 -7.98
N PRO A 463 20.31 13.64 -8.53
CA PRO A 463 20.81 14.89 -9.08
C PRO A 463 21.36 15.85 -8.02
N LEU A 464 20.89 15.78 -6.77
CA LEU A 464 21.20 16.75 -5.72
C LEU A 464 22.53 16.48 -5.00
N HIS A 465 23.02 15.23 -5.07
CA HIS A 465 24.22 14.81 -4.35
C HIS A 465 25.45 14.70 -5.26
N TYR A 466 25.26 14.53 -6.57
CA TYR A 466 26.37 14.58 -7.54
C TYR A 466 26.05 15.53 -8.70
N PRO A 467 26.08 16.87 -8.46
CA PRO A 467 25.96 17.86 -9.52
C PRO A 467 27.16 17.79 -10.49
N SER A 468 28.37 17.61 -9.96
CA SER A 468 29.64 17.53 -10.71
C SER A 468 29.94 16.15 -11.33
N GLY A 469 28.95 15.26 -11.40
CA GLY A 469 29.13 13.86 -11.80
C GLY A 469 29.57 12.95 -10.65
N TYR A 470 29.65 11.64 -10.93
CA TYR A 470 29.82 10.58 -9.93
C TYR A 470 30.68 9.43 -10.46
N ARG A 471 31.38 8.72 -9.58
CA ARG A 471 32.09 7.46 -9.87
C ARG A 471 31.19 6.26 -9.60
N ILE A 472 31.42 5.16 -10.30
CA ILE A 472 30.76 3.86 -10.08
C ILE A 472 31.87 2.82 -9.90
N ARG A 473 31.73 1.93 -8.91
CA ARG A 473 32.53 0.70 -8.80
C ARG A 473 31.59 -0.49 -8.71
N VAL A 474 31.92 -1.60 -9.38
CA VAL A 474 31.15 -2.84 -9.33
C VAL A 474 32.08 -4.03 -9.14
N THR A 475 31.67 -4.97 -8.29
CA THR A 475 32.26 -6.31 -8.16
C THR A 475 31.21 -7.34 -8.55
N GLY A 476 31.59 -8.37 -9.32
CA GLY A 476 30.68 -9.43 -9.80
C GLY A 476 29.76 -9.02 -10.97
N GLY A 477 29.97 -7.84 -11.56
CA GLY A 477 29.13 -7.30 -12.63
C GLY A 477 29.76 -6.13 -13.36
N THR A 478 29.11 -5.66 -14.42
CA THR A 478 29.46 -4.46 -15.18
C THR A 478 28.38 -3.39 -15.03
N ALA A 479 28.75 -2.11 -15.11
CA ALA A 479 27.83 -0.98 -15.05
C ALA A 479 27.86 -0.15 -16.34
N VAL A 480 26.67 0.26 -16.81
CA VAL A 480 26.48 1.14 -17.96
C VAL A 480 25.60 2.32 -17.54
N ARG A 481 26.08 3.55 -17.75
CA ARG A 481 25.29 4.77 -17.53
C ARG A 481 24.22 4.89 -18.60
N GLN A 482 23.04 5.37 -18.21
CA GLN A 482 21.88 5.53 -19.07
C GLN A 482 21.33 6.96 -19.00
N PRO A 483 20.46 7.38 -19.95
CA PRO A 483 19.68 8.61 -19.83
C PRO A 483 18.87 8.70 -18.53
N GLY A 484 18.45 9.91 -18.15
CA GLY A 484 17.63 10.12 -16.94
C GLY A 484 18.35 9.88 -15.61
N ARG A 485 19.69 9.86 -15.60
CA ARG A 485 20.55 9.54 -14.44
C ARG A 485 20.36 8.10 -13.90
N MET A 486 20.00 7.16 -14.77
CA MET A 486 19.98 5.73 -14.43
C MET A 486 21.35 5.08 -14.65
N VAL A 487 21.63 4.02 -13.90
CA VAL A 487 22.75 3.09 -14.12
C VAL A 487 22.16 1.68 -14.23
N HIS A 488 22.50 0.98 -15.30
CA HIS A 488 22.18 -0.44 -15.48
C HIS A 488 23.37 -1.28 -15.03
N VAL A 489 23.12 -2.28 -14.19
CA VAL A 489 24.14 -3.23 -13.71
C VAL A 489 23.76 -4.66 -14.10
N THR A 490 24.69 -5.35 -14.76
CA THR A 490 24.51 -6.73 -15.25
C THR A 490 25.57 -7.62 -14.58
N PRO A 491 25.21 -8.77 -13.97
CA PRO A 491 26.18 -9.72 -13.43
C PRO A 491 27.12 -10.26 -14.51
N THR A 492 28.39 -10.54 -14.17
CA THR A 492 29.31 -11.27 -15.05
C THR A 492 29.02 -12.78 -15.01
N PRO A 493 29.40 -13.58 -16.02
CA PRO A 493 29.22 -15.04 -16.01
C PRO A 493 29.85 -15.69 -14.77
N ASP A 494 31.10 -15.33 -14.44
CA ASP A 494 31.80 -15.82 -13.24
C ASP A 494 31.27 -15.19 -11.93
N GLY A 495 30.30 -14.28 -12.04
CA GLY A 495 29.67 -13.53 -10.95
C GLY A 495 28.31 -14.09 -10.50
N THR A 496 27.76 -15.13 -11.15
CA THR A 496 26.44 -15.69 -10.77
C THR A 496 26.44 -16.36 -9.41
N ASP A 497 27.58 -16.89 -8.99
CA ASP A 497 27.74 -17.63 -7.73
C ASP A 497 28.17 -16.72 -6.57
N GLY A 498 28.61 -15.49 -6.90
CA GLY A 498 29.03 -14.47 -5.94
C GLY A 498 27.96 -13.39 -5.69
N PRO A 499 28.17 -12.50 -4.70
CA PRO A 499 27.38 -11.29 -4.55
C PRO A 499 27.82 -10.23 -5.56
N VAL A 500 26.86 -9.58 -6.22
CA VAL A 500 27.12 -8.33 -6.93
C VAL A 500 27.14 -7.20 -5.90
N ILE A 501 28.18 -6.38 -5.93
CA ILE A 501 28.34 -5.20 -5.07
C ILE A 501 28.53 -3.99 -5.97
N VAL A 502 27.75 -2.93 -5.72
CA VAL A 502 27.84 -1.64 -6.41
C VAL A 502 28.10 -0.55 -5.37
N THR A 503 29.02 0.37 -5.66
CA THR A 503 29.10 1.65 -4.94
C THR A 503 29.07 2.82 -5.91
N ILE A 504 28.37 3.90 -5.53
CA ILE A 504 28.31 5.16 -6.28
C ILE A 504 28.68 6.28 -5.31
N ALA A 505 29.61 7.14 -5.72
CA ALA A 505 30.25 8.14 -4.87
C ALA A 505 30.59 9.40 -5.66
N GLY A 506 30.99 10.46 -4.94
CA GLY A 506 31.55 11.68 -5.54
C GLY A 506 32.74 11.44 -6.48
N PRO A 507 33.13 12.44 -7.30
CA PRO A 507 34.14 12.36 -8.35
C PRO A 507 35.58 12.16 -7.84
#